data_AF-L1MFR3-F1
#
_entry.id   AF-L1MFR3-F1
#
_cell.length_a   1.000
_cell.length_b   1.000
_cell.length_c   1.000
_cell.angle_alpha   90.00
_cell.angle_beta   90.00
_cell.angle_gamma   90.00
#
_symmetry.space_group_name_H-M   'P 1'
#
loop_
_entity.id
_entity.type
_entity.pdbx_description
1 polymer ?
#
loop_
_entity_poly.entity_id
_entity_poly.type
_entity_poly.pdbx_seq_one_letter_code
_entity_poly.pdbx_strand_id
1 'polypeptide(L)'
;MTYRPDIDGLRAIAVLAVILFHLNSSWLPGGFLGVDIFFVISGYLIGGILYRELSTNTFSLKRFYLRRMRRILPAFFAVVIISVLVGMFLIIPGSNESIALKRTALASVFFAGNLFCALNAGYFTAYAEMQPLNHLWSLAVEEQFYLIYPLILWAL
;
A
#
# COMPACT_ATOMS: atom_id res chain seq x y z
N MET A 1 -18.48 -12.32 7.36
CA MET A 1 -19.34 -11.68 6.34
C MET A 1 -19.43 -12.62 5.16
N THR A 2 -20.57 -12.64 4.48
CA THR A 2 -20.67 -13.27 3.15
C THR A 2 -19.68 -12.58 2.22
N TYR A 3 -18.96 -13.34 1.41
CA TYR A 3 -18.02 -12.79 0.44
C TYR A 3 -18.75 -11.83 -0.53
N ARG A 4 -18.16 -10.67 -0.79
CA ARG A 4 -18.75 -9.59 -1.61
C ARG A 4 -17.87 -9.36 -2.85
N PRO A 5 -18.07 -10.16 -3.92
CA PRO A 5 -17.25 -10.07 -5.14
C PRO A 5 -17.40 -8.73 -5.86
N ASP A 6 -18.55 -8.08 -5.71
CA ASP A 6 -18.84 -6.74 -6.22
C ASP A 6 -17.88 -5.69 -5.66
N ILE A 7 -17.60 -5.75 -4.35
CA ILE A 7 -16.69 -4.81 -3.68
C ILE A 7 -15.24 -5.06 -4.11
N ASP A 8 -14.83 -6.33 -4.23
CA ASP A 8 -13.51 -6.66 -4.76
C ASP A 8 -13.34 -6.22 -6.22
N GLY A 9 -14.40 -6.31 -7.03
CA GLY A 9 -14.43 -5.79 -8.40
C GLY A 9 -14.23 -4.27 -8.45
N LEU A 10 -14.89 -3.53 -7.56
CA LEU A 10 -14.70 -2.07 -7.45
C LEU A 10 -13.26 -1.71 -7.06
N ARG A 11 -12.63 -2.47 -6.15
CA ARG A 11 -11.21 -2.28 -5.82
C ARG A 11 -10.31 -2.56 -7.01
N ALA A 12 -10.60 -3.59 -7.79
CA ALA A 12 -9.85 -3.90 -9.00
C ALA A 12 -9.95 -2.75 -10.02
N ILE A 13 -11.16 -2.22 -10.26
CA ILE A 13 -11.36 -1.06 -11.15
C ILE A 13 -10.58 0.15 -10.65
N ALA A 14 -10.60 0.43 -9.34
CA ALA A 14 -9.86 1.52 -8.74
C ALA A 14 -8.34 1.39 -8.97
N VAL A 15 -7.77 0.19 -8.78
CA VAL A 15 -6.36 -0.08 -9.06
C VAL A 15 -6.04 0.05 -10.56
N LEU A 16 -6.91 -0.46 -11.44
CA LEU A 16 -6.71 -0.33 -12.89
C LEU A 16 -6.71 1.13 -13.35
N ALA A 17 -7.57 1.98 -12.77
CA ALA A 17 -7.58 3.41 -13.06
C ALA A 17 -6.24 4.08 -12.68
N VAL A 18 -5.67 3.71 -11.54
CA VAL A 18 -4.34 4.21 -11.10
C VAL A 18 -3.24 3.74 -12.05
N ILE A 19 -3.25 2.47 -12.46
CA ILE A 19 -2.27 1.93 -13.41
C ILE A 19 -2.36 2.67 -14.75
N LEU A 20 -3.56 2.86 -15.31
CA LEU A 20 -3.76 3.55 -16.58
C LEU A 20 -3.26 5.01 -16.51
N PHE A 21 -3.53 5.70 -15.40
CA PHE A 21 -3.03 7.06 -15.18
C PHE A 21 -1.50 7.13 -15.20
N HIS A 22 -0.81 6.17 -14.59
CA HIS A 22 0.66 6.14 -14.57
C HIS A 22 1.28 5.64 -15.88
N LEU A 23 0.55 4.88 -16.70
CA LEU A 23 1.00 4.52 -18.06
C LEU A 23 0.96 5.74 -18.98
N ASN A 24 -0.13 6.49 -18.94
CA ASN A 24 -0.26 7.76 -19.63
C ASN A 24 -1.38 8.59 -19.00
N SER A 25 -1.01 9.72 -18.39
CA SER A 25 -1.95 10.60 -17.69
C SER A 25 -3.03 11.19 -18.61
N SER A 26 -2.80 11.25 -19.93
CA SER A 26 -3.81 11.71 -20.90
C SER A 26 -4.91 10.69 -21.18
N TRP A 27 -4.68 9.39 -20.95
CA TRP A 27 -5.69 8.35 -21.20
C TRP A 27 -6.81 8.39 -20.16
N LEU A 28 -6.48 8.68 -18.92
CA LEU A 28 -7.44 8.82 -17.83
C LEU A 28 -6.95 9.88 -16.82
N PRO A 29 -7.11 11.18 -17.09
CA PRO A 29 -6.57 12.25 -16.25
C PRO A 29 -7.01 12.20 -14.78
N GLY A 30 -8.19 11.65 -14.49
CA GLY A 30 -8.71 11.46 -13.14
C GLY A 30 -8.37 10.11 -12.50
N GLY A 31 -7.55 9.27 -13.14
CA GLY A 31 -7.31 7.89 -12.69
C GLY A 31 -6.58 7.80 -11.34
N PHE A 32 -5.87 8.85 -10.92
CA PHE A 32 -5.26 8.94 -9.59
C PHE A 32 -6.28 8.86 -8.44
N LEU A 33 -7.54 9.29 -8.66
CA LEU A 33 -8.63 9.17 -7.69
C LEU A 33 -8.96 7.72 -7.33
N GLY A 34 -8.49 6.76 -8.13
CA GLY A 34 -8.59 5.34 -7.79
C GLY A 34 -7.93 4.99 -6.45
N VAL A 35 -6.89 5.73 -6.03
CA VAL A 35 -6.27 5.53 -4.71
C VAL A 35 -7.26 5.85 -3.58
N ASP A 36 -7.95 6.99 -3.67
CA ASP A 36 -8.92 7.43 -2.66
C ASP A 36 -10.10 6.45 -2.57
N ILE A 37 -10.62 6.03 -3.73
CA ILE A 37 -11.70 5.04 -3.82
C ILE A 37 -11.26 3.72 -3.18
N PHE A 38 -10.05 3.26 -3.48
CA PHE A 38 -9.51 2.03 -2.91
C PHE A 38 -9.40 2.12 -1.38
N PHE A 39 -8.89 3.23 -0.84
CA PHE A 39 -8.78 3.43 0.60
C PHE A 39 -10.14 3.47 1.29
N VAL A 40 -11.12 4.17 0.73
CA VAL A 40 -12.48 4.22 1.30
C VAL A 40 -13.09 2.82 1.35
N ILE A 41 -12.98 2.05 0.27
CA ILE A 41 -13.51 0.68 0.22
C ILE A 41 -12.79 -0.24 1.20
N SER A 42 -11.45 -0.17 1.26
CA SER A 42 -10.66 -0.94 2.22
C SER A 42 -11.03 -0.58 3.66
N GLY A 43 -11.20 0.71 3.98
CA GLY A 43 -11.68 1.18 5.27
C GLY A 43 -13.05 0.62 5.63
N TYR A 44 -14.02 0.69 4.72
CA TYR A 44 -15.36 0.14 4.89
C TYR A 44 -15.35 -1.37 5.20
N LEU A 45 -14.61 -2.15 4.42
CA LEU A 45 -14.52 -3.60 4.60
C LEU A 45 -13.91 -3.96 5.96
N ILE A 46 -12.82 -3.30 6.31
CA ILE A 46 -12.08 -3.61 7.53
C ILE A 46 -12.83 -3.13 8.76
N GLY A 47 -13.41 -1.93 8.73
CA GLY A 47 -14.28 -1.45 9.78
C GLY A 47 -15.49 -2.35 9.98
N GLY A 48 -16.13 -2.82 8.90
CA GLY A 48 -17.24 -3.77 8.97
C GLY A 48 -16.84 -5.12 9.59
N ILE A 49 -15.65 -5.64 9.28
CA ILE A 49 -15.13 -6.86 9.88
C ILE A 49 -14.87 -6.66 11.38
N LEU A 50 -14.20 -5.57 11.75
CA LEU A 50 -13.86 -5.26 13.14
C LEU A 50 -15.12 -5.06 13.98
N TYR A 51 -16.04 -4.22 13.52
CA TYR A 51 -17.31 -3.96 14.18
C TYR A 51 -18.10 -5.25 14.43
N ARG A 52 -18.19 -6.13 13.41
CA ARG A 52 -18.86 -7.42 13.56
C ARG A 52 -18.15 -8.30 14.60
N GLU A 53 -16.84 -8.50 14.47
CA GLU A 53 -16.09 -9.37 15.38
C GLU A 53 -16.15 -8.88 16.84
N LEU A 54 -16.17 -7.56 17.05
CA LEU A 54 -16.36 -6.93 18.36
C LEU A 54 -17.80 -7.11 18.88
N SER A 55 -18.81 -6.84 18.05
CA SER A 55 -20.22 -7.01 18.44
C SER A 55 -20.58 -8.44 18.85
N THR A 56 -19.86 -9.44 18.32
CA THR A 56 -20.03 -10.85 18.67
C THR A 56 -19.03 -11.37 19.71
N ASN A 57 -18.22 -10.50 20.34
CA ASN A 57 -17.16 -10.87 21.29
C ASN A 57 -16.18 -11.94 20.78
N THR A 58 -15.96 -11.98 19.47
CA THR A 58 -15.05 -12.94 18.81
C THR A 58 -13.74 -12.30 18.35
N PHE A 59 -13.59 -10.99 18.60
CA PHE A 59 -12.43 -10.24 18.14
C PHE A 59 -11.15 -10.70 18.83
N SER A 60 -10.08 -10.84 18.04
CA SER A 60 -8.75 -11.16 18.54
C SER A 60 -7.72 -10.40 17.71
N LEU A 61 -7.00 -9.48 18.37
CA LEU A 61 -5.91 -8.71 17.75
C LEU A 61 -4.89 -9.62 17.08
N LYS A 62 -4.44 -10.67 17.79
CA LYS A 62 -3.48 -11.65 17.25
C LYS A 62 -4.00 -12.31 15.98
N ARG A 63 -5.25 -12.76 15.96
CA ARG A 63 -5.85 -13.40 14.77
C ARG A 63 -6.02 -12.41 13.62
N PHE A 64 -6.38 -11.16 13.91
CA PHE A 64 -6.50 -10.10 12.92
C PHE A 64 -5.16 -9.83 12.23
N TYR A 65 -4.11 -9.55 12.98
CA TYR A 65 -2.78 -9.26 12.42
C TYR A 65 -2.19 -10.46 11.66
N LEU A 66 -2.29 -11.68 12.21
CA LEU A 66 -1.77 -12.88 11.53
C LEU A 66 -2.46 -13.16 10.19
N ARG A 67 -3.77 -12.92 10.07
CA ARG A 67 -4.49 -13.09 8.79
C ARG A 67 -3.97 -12.12 7.73
N ARG A 68 -3.71 -10.86 8.12
CA ARG A 68 -3.21 -9.82 7.21
C ARG A 68 -1.76 -10.05 6.82
N MET A 69 -0.90 -10.33 7.80
CA MET A 69 0.50 -10.61 7.55
C MET A 69 0.67 -11.74 6.55
N ARG A 70 -0.08 -12.85 6.69
CA ARG A 70 -0.04 -13.97 5.73
C ARG A 70 -0.54 -13.62 4.33
N ARG A 71 -1.41 -12.62 4.20
CA ARG A 71 -1.96 -12.17 2.92
C ARG A 71 -1.05 -11.17 2.20
N ILE A 72 -0.42 -10.27 2.95
CA ILE A 72 0.25 -9.08 2.40
C ILE A 72 1.77 -9.25 2.37
N LEU A 73 2.38 -9.69 3.48
CA LEU A 73 3.84 -9.76 3.59
C LEU A 73 4.52 -10.64 2.54
N PRO A 74 3.99 -11.82 2.15
CA PRO A 74 4.66 -12.65 1.14
C PRO A 74 4.82 -11.92 -0.20
N ALA A 75 3.74 -11.31 -0.70
CA ALA A 75 3.78 -10.57 -1.95
C ALA A 75 4.63 -9.29 -1.82
N PHE A 76 4.51 -8.58 -0.71
CA PHE A 76 5.31 -7.39 -0.42
C PHE A 76 6.82 -7.69 -0.45
N PHE A 77 7.26 -8.68 0.34
CA PHE A 77 8.69 -9.03 0.39
C PHE A 77 9.18 -9.61 -0.94
N ALA A 78 8.35 -10.36 -1.66
CA ALA A 78 8.72 -10.81 -3.00
C ALA A 78 9.00 -9.61 -3.93
N VAL A 79 8.12 -8.61 -3.97
CA VAL A 79 8.31 -7.40 -4.79
C VAL A 79 9.57 -6.65 -4.37
N VAL A 80 9.76 -6.39 -3.07
CA VAL A 80 10.93 -5.65 -2.56
C VAL A 80 12.23 -6.39 -2.87
N ILE A 81 12.32 -7.68 -2.54
CA ILE A 81 13.52 -8.49 -2.74
C ILE A 81 13.85 -8.61 -4.22
N ILE A 82 12.86 -8.96 -5.06
CA ILE A 82 13.08 -9.10 -6.51
C ILE A 82 13.51 -7.76 -7.10
N SER A 83 12.87 -6.65 -6.73
CA SER A 83 13.24 -5.33 -7.24
C SER A 83 14.65 -4.93 -6.84
N VAL A 84 15.06 -5.22 -5.60
CA VAL A 84 16.43 -4.97 -5.14
C VAL A 84 17.43 -5.84 -5.90
N LEU A 85 17.16 -7.15 -6.02
CA LEU A 85 18.05 -8.09 -6.73
C LEU A 85 18.20 -7.70 -8.21
N VAL A 86 17.09 -7.45 -8.91
CA VAL A 86 17.09 -7.01 -10.31
C VAL A 86 17.81 -5.65 -10.44
N GLY A 87 17.55 -4.73 -9.51
CA GLY A 87 18.21 -3.43 -9.48
C GLY A 87 19.73 -3.52 -9.31
N MET A 88 20.25 -4.53 -8.59
CA MET A 88 21.71 -4.75 -8.49
C MET A 88 22.37 -5.07 -9.83
N PHE A 89 21.64 -5.66 -10.78
CA PHE A 89 22.18 -6.00 -12.11
C PHE A 89 21.90 -4.93 -13.16
N LEU A 90 20.76 -4.22 -13.06
CA LEU A 90 20.33 -3.26 -14.08
C LEU A 90 20.75 -1.81 -13.79
N ILE A 91 21.01 -1.46 -12.53
CA ILE A 91 21.33 -0.08 -12.14
C ILE A 91 22.83 0.06 -11.87
N ILE A 92 23.43 1.11 -12.42
CA ILE A 92 24.87 1.41 -12.25
C ILE A 92 25.17 1.61 -10.75
N PRO A 93 26.11 0.86 -10.15
CA PRO A 93 26.48 1.04 -8.76
C PRO A 93 26.98 2.46 -8.45
N GLY A 94 26.45 3.08 -7.41
CA GLY A 94 26.84 4.44 -6.97
C GLY A 94 26.08 5.58 -7.67
N SER A 95 25.25 5.26 -8.67
CA SER A 95 24.31 6.22 -9.28
C SER A 95 23.24 6.70 -8.29
N ASN A 96 22.60 7.82 -8.60
CA ASN A 96 21.49 8.36 -7.82
C ASN A 96 20.32 7.37 -7.73
N GLU A 97 20.06 6.63 -8.80
CA GLU A 97 19.03 5.60 -8.91
C GLU A 97 19.32 4.42 -7.98
N SER A 98 20.60 4.02 -7.88
CA SER A 98 21.01 2.95 -6.95
C SER A 98 20.85 3.36 -5.49
N ILE A 99 21.08 4.64 -5.18
CA ILE A 99 20.88 5.20 -3.83
C ILE A 99 19.38 5.31 -3.55
N ALA A 100 18.60 5.81 -4.51
CA ALA A 100 17.14 5.89 -4.46
C ALA A 100 16.51 4.54 -4.13
N LEU A 101 16.82 3.49 -4.91
CA LEU A 101 16.32 2.13 -4.70
C LEU A 101 16.59 1.62 -3.27
N LYS A 102 17.80 1.85 -2.74
CA LYS A 102 18.15 1.42 -1.37
C LYS A 102 17.33 2.17 -0.33
N ARG A 103 17.19 3.50 -0.47
CA ARG A 103 16.45 4.33 0.48
C ARG A 103 14.95 4.01 0.45
N THR A 104 14.36 3.84 -0.72
CA THR A 104 12.94 3.51 -0.85
C THR A 104 12.64 2.08 -0.46
N ALA A 105 13.52 1.11 -0.74
CA ALA A 105 13.39 -0.25 -0.24
C ALA A 105 13.41 -0.27 1.30
N LEU A 106 14.37 0.43 1.91
CA LEU A 106 14.46 0.54 3.37
C LEU A 106 13.22 1.19 3.96
N ALA A 107 12.78 2.32 3.41
CA ALA A 107 11.55 2.99 3.86
C ALA A 107 10.32 2.10 3.70
N SER A 108 10.24 1.30 2.62
CA SER A 108 9.13 0.38 2.37
C SER A 108 9.09 -0.74 3.41
N VAL A 109 10.22 -1.32 3.80
CA VAL A 109 10.30 -2.41 4.81
C VAL A 109 9.71 -1.97 6.16
N PHE A 110 9.87 -0.70 6.51
CA PHE A 110 9.29 -0.12 7.72
C PHE A 110 7.90 0.46 7.53
N PHE A 111 7.27 0.24 6.37
CA PHE A 111 5.99 0.86 5.99
C PHE A 111 6.01 2.38 6.23
N ALA A 112 7.10 3.03 5.84
CA ALA A 112 7.35 4.46 6.00
C ALA A 112 7.53 5.18 4.65
N GLY A 113 7.16 4.54 3.54
CA GLY A 113 7.32 5.10 2.18
C GLY A 113 6.60 6.44 1.98
N ASN A 114 5.41 6.59 2.57
CA ASN A 114 4.66 7.85 2.54
C ASN A 114 5.40 8.99 3.27
N LEU A 115 5.95 8.71 4.46
CA LEU A 115 6.71 9.68 5.24
C LEU A 115 8.02 10.04 4.53
N PHE A 116 8.71 9.03 3.98
CA PHE A 116 9.93 9.25 3.20
C PHE A 116 9.67 10.21 2.04
N CYS A 117 8.60 10.00 1.28
CA CYS A 117 8.25 10.86 0.15
C CYS A 117 7.85 12.27 0.58
N ALA A 118 7.05 12.39 1.64
CA ALA A 118 6.64 13.68 2.20
C ALA A 118 7.86 14.53 2.63
N LEU A 119 8.89 13.89 3.20
CA LEU A 119 10.07 14.59 3.71
C LEU A 119 11.17 14.85 2.67
N ASN A 120 11.25 14.07 1.59
CA ASN A 120 12.42 14.10 0.69
C ASN A 120 12.11 14.51 -0.75
N ALA A 121 10.89 14.31 -1.26
CA ALA A 121 10.63 14.36 -2.70
C ALA A 121 9.46 15.26 -3.09
N GLY A 122 8.48 15.48 -2.19
CA GLY A 122 7.17 15.98 -2.60
C GLY A 122 6.41 14.90 -3.41
N TYR A 123 5.15 14.67 -3.07
CA TYR A 123 4.44 13.45 -3.51
C TYR A 123 4.14 13.39 -5.03
N PHE A 124 3.96 14.55 -5.69
CA PHE A 124 3.62 14.66 -7.12
C PHE A 124 4.76 15.26 -7.96
N THR A 125 6.02 15.03 -7.58
CA THR A 125 7.15 15.52 -8.35
C THR A 125 7.61 14.48 -9.37
N ALA A 126 8.13 14.94 -10.51
CA ALA A 126 8.79 14.05 -11.48
C ALA A 126 9.92 13.22 -10.83
N TYR A 127 10.55 13.75 -9.77
CA TYR A 127 11.54 13.03 -8.99
C TYR A 127 10.93 11.84 -8.23
N ALA A 128 9.74 11.99 -7.65
CA ALA A 128 9.02 10.92 -6.96
C ALA A 128 8.57 9.81 -7.92
N GLU A 129 8.20 10.13 -9.16
CA GLU A 129 7.83 9.14 -10.18
C GLU A 129 9.03 8.28 -10.62
N MET A 130 10.25 8.82 -10.56
CA MET A 130 11.48 8.11 -10.91
C MET A 130 12.05 7.26 -9.77
N GLN A 131 11.51 7.38 -8.55
CA GLN A 131 11.99 6.60 -7.41
C GLN A 131 11.54 5.13 -7.51
N PRO A 132 12.47 4.17 -7.55
CA PRO A 132 12.12 2.75 -7.53
C PRO A 132 11.31 2.44 -6.27
N LEU A 133 10.28 1.59 -6.38
CA LEU A 133 9.39 1.19 -5.27
C LEU A 133 8.51 2.31 -4.65
N ASN A 134 8.48 3.52 -5.21
CA ASN A 134 7.66 4.60 -4.63
C ASN A 134 6.18 4.20 -4.47
N HIS A 135 5.61 3.48 -5.43
CA HIS A 135 4.23 2.99 -5.41
C HIS A 135 3.81 2.23 -4.11
N LEU A 136 4.77 1.71 -3.33
CA LEU A 136 4.53 1.08 -2.03
C LEU A 136 4.13 2.06 -0.90
N TRP A 137 4.20 3.38 -1.13
CA TRP A 137 3.74 4.39 -0.17
C TRP A 137 2.27 4.18 0.22
N SER A 138 1.42 3.77 -0.74
CA SER A 138 -0.02 3.59 -0.53
C SER A 138 -0.29 2.42 0.40
N LEU A 139 0.46 1.34 0.21
CA LEU A 139 0.46 0.18 1.09
C LEU A 139 0.97 0.54 2.50
N ALA A 140 1.96 1.41 2.62
CA ALA A 140 2.43 1.90 3.91
C ALA A 140 1.31 2.62 4.69
N VAL A 141 0.54 3.49 4.04
CA VAL A 141 -0.63 4.15 4.66
C VAL A 141 -1.68 3.12 5.06
N GLU A 142 -1.95 2.15 4.19
CA GLU A 142 -2.91 1.08 4.46
C GLU A 142 -2.52 0.22 5.68
N GLU A 143 -1.24 -0.18 5.81
CA GLU A 143 -0.74 -0.93 6.96
C GLU A 143 -0.71 -0.09 8.25
N GLN A 144 -0.36 1.21 8.17
CA GLN A 144 -0.46 2.13 9.31
C GLN A 144 -1.91 2.21 9.82
N PHE A 145 -2.89 2.33 8.92
CA PHE A 145 -4.30 2.29 9.28
C PHE A 145 -4.68 0.95 9.92
N TYR A 146 -4.20 -0.18 9.39
CA TYR A 146 -4.46 -1.51 9.94
C TYR A 146 -3.81 -1.77 11.30
N LEU A 147 -2.73 -1.07 11.63
CA LEU A 147 -2.10 -1.13 12.93
C LEU A 147 -2.88 -0.30 13.96
N ILE A 148 -3.29 0.92 13.60
CA ILE A 148 -3.86 1.87 14.54
C ILE A 148 -5.35 1.62 14.78
N TYR A 149 -6.13 1.44 13.71
CA TYR A 149 -7.59 1.44 13.80
C TYR A 149 -8.19 0.30 14.65
N PRO A 150 -7.72 -0.97 14.57
CA PRO A 150 -8.22 -2.02 15.44
C PRO A 150 -7.90 -1.80 16.92
N LEU A 151 -6.78 -1.12 17.23
CA LEU A 151 -6.42 -0.79 18.61
C LEU A 151 -7.36 0.28 19.18
N ILE A 152 -7.69 1.29 18.38
CA ILE A 152 -8.68 2.31 18.75
C ILE A 152 -10.02 1.65 19.04
N LEU A 153 -10.53 0.80 18.14
CA LEU A 153 -11.82 0.14 18.32
C LEU A 153 -11.84 -0.86 19.47
N TRP A 154 -10.69 -1.42 19.86
CA TRP A 154 -10.60 -2.34 20.99
C TRP A 154 -10.55 -1.62 22.34
N ALA A 155 -10.08 -0.37 22.36
CA ALA A 155 -10.01 0.45 23.56
C ALA A 155 -11.33 1.18 23.90
N LEU A 156 -12.25 1.29 22.93
CA LEU A 156 -13.60 1.85 23.08
C LEU A 156 -14.60 0.77 23.51
#